data_AF-A0A955VXF7-F1
#
_entry.id   AF-A0A955VXF7-F1
#
_cell.length_a   1.000
_cell.length_b   1.000
_cell.length_c   1.000
_cell.angle_alpha   90.00
_cell.angle_beta   90.00
_cell.angle_gamma   90.00
#
_symmetry.space_group_name_H-M   'P 1'
#
loop_
_entity.id
_entity.type
_entity.pdbx_description
1 polymer ?
#
loop_
_entity_poly.entity_id
_entity_poly.type
_entity_poly.pdbx_seq_one_letter_code
_entity_poly.pdbx_strand_id
1 'polypeptide(L)'
;MMHDIYEGLRRAAAGGDDASRARAEAIALLGGMRLRLARWTAALDSNYRTLTNSAGERALPAFTSDEELETAATRLGWVGPHGDTPSVTIDARAVARAALAEQMHFIIIDIAATHSIELTPDEMEVLAGGSGPNAAPPGSRRGESGASRPSDRPASGSSRVPSGSSRVPSGSSRVPSGSSRMPSGSTRPSQRPLSGNEPPPPPTRLTSGSHRPPDRPTFSSEPPPPPTRLTSGSYRPPDRPISGSLTPPSRSRMASDSLDMPSAPNGLGSHSSLPPAPAGTNPRGVSTIPPDQLSRLTLFDIERALSDELSADLTRLLRGYPEVEWAVHCFVSRGSEHAEDAIALGIDKGYRDRMEEIRAQVTAVAQKRGAAIPAFVVDDRKLAERIREKGEIFFPWKR
;
A
#
# COMPACT_ATOMS: atom_id res chain seq x y z
N MET A 1 -14.28 -16.50 27.49
CA MET A 1 -13.84 -15.12 27.14
C MET A 1 -14.30 -14.71 25.74
N MET A 2 -13.78 -15.28 24.65
CA MET A 2 -14.25 -14.88 23.30
C MET A 2 -15.75 -15.14 23.09
N HIS A 3 -16.24 -16.29 23.55
CA HIS A 3 -17.68 -16.57 23.56
C HIS A 3 -18.48 -15.49 24.31
N ASP A 4 -17.99 -15.03 25.47
CA ASP A 4 -18.66 -14.00 26.28
C ASP A 4 -18.68 -12.63 25.60
N ILE A 5 -17.61 -12.29 24.87
CA ILE A 5 -17.53 -11.07 24.05
C ILE A 5 -18.54 -11.14 22.91
N TYR A 6 -18.56 -12.27 22.18
CA TYR A 6 -19.51 -12.47 21.08
C TYR A 6 -20.96 -12.49 21.56
N GLU A 7 -21.26 -13.14 22.69
CA GLU A 7 -22.60 -13.11 23.28
C GLU A 7 -23.00 -11.72 23.80
N GLY A 8 -22.05 -10.98 24.38
CA GLY A 8 -22.26 -9.58 24.78
C GLY A 8 -22.62 -8.69 23.59
N LEU A 9 -21.89 -8.82 22.48
CA LEU A 9 -22.14 -8.05 21.26
C LEU A 9 -23.37 -8.51 20.51
N ARG A 10 -23.67 -9.82 20.51
CA ARG A 10 -24.92 -10.35 19.95
C ARG A 10 -26.12 -9.81 20.72
N ARG A 11 -26.05 -9.76 22.05
CA ARG A 11 -27.08 -9.10 22.88
C ARG A 11 -27.19 -7.61 22.56
N ALA A 12 -26.08 -6.92 22.35
CA ALA A 12 -26.10 -5.52 21.93
C ALA A 12 -26.76 -5.31 20.55
N ALA A 13 -26.50 -6.21 19.59
CA ALA A 13 -27.07 -6.14 18.25
C ALA A 13 -28.58 -6.42 18.23
N ALA A 14 -29.10 -7.19 19.19
CA ALA A 14 -30.53 -7.45 19.33
C ALA A 14 -31.34 -6.20 19.77
N GLY A 15 -30.68 -5.12 20.20
CA GLY A 15 -31.32 -3.88 20.64
C GLY A 15 -31.91 -3.94 22.05
N GLY A 16 -32.53 -2.83 22.48
CA GLY A 16 -33.14 -2.67 23.81
C GLY A 16 -32.28 -1.87 24.80
N ASP A 17 -32.82 -1.60 25.98
CA ASP A 17 -32.17 -0.76 27.01
C ASP A 17 -30.84 -1.35 27.52
N ASP A 18 -30.69 -2.68 27.45
CA ASP A 18 -29.46 -3.40 27.84
C ASP A 18 -28.39 -3.42 26.74
N ALA A 19 -28.71 -3.01 25.51
CA ALA A 19 -27.80 -3.15 24.38
C ALA A 19 -26.51 -2.33 24.55
N SER A 20 -26.63 -1.07 24.98
CA SER A 20 -25.48 -0.21 25.23
C SER A 20 -24.60 -0.74 26.36
N ARG A 21 -25.22 -1.33 27.39
CA ARG A 21 -24.48 -1.93 28.52
C ARG A 21 -23.73 -3.18 28.09
N ALA A 22 -24.40 -4.09 27.38
CA ALA A 22 -23.79 -5.31 26.88
C ALA A 22 -22.61 -5.00 25.92
N ARG A 23 -22.76 -3.95 25.10
CA ARG A 23 -21.69 -3.45 24.22
C ARG A 23 -20.50 -2.88 25.00
N ALA A 24 -20.75 -2.07 26.02
CA ALA A 24 -19.70 -1.53 26.89
C ALA A 24 -18.94 -2.64 27.65
N GLU A 25 -19.66 -3.65 28.17
CA GLU A 25 -19.05 -4.80 28.82
C GLU A 25 -18.15 -5.60 27.85
N ALA A 26 -18.60 -5.81 26.61
CA ALA A 26 -17.81 -6.47 25.59
C ALA A 26 -16.54 -5.68 25.21
N ILE A 27 -16.64 -4.35 25.04
CA ILE A 27 -15.48 -3.48 24.77
C ILE A 27 -14.49 -3.52 25.94
N ALA A 28 -14.99 -3.53 27.18
CA ALA A 28 -14.14 -3.64 28.37
C ALA A 28 -13.37 -4.96 28.41
N LEU A 29 -14.03 -6.09 28.09
CA LEU A 29 -13.39 -7.40 27.98
C LEU A 29 -12.34 -7.42 26.86
N LEU A 30 -12.66 -6.85 25.70
CA LEU A 30 -11.75 -6.75 24.57
C LEU A 30 -10.48 -5.96 24.94
N GLY A 31 -10.60 -4.92 25.77
CA GLY A 31 -9.47 -4.12 26.23
C GLY A 31 -8.40 -4.89 27.02
N GLY A 32 -8.71 -6.10 27.51
CA GLY A 32 -7.75 -7.00 28.15
C GLY A 32 -7.10 -8.01 27.20
N MET A 33 -7.46 -8.00 25.91
CA MET A 33 -7.02 -8.99 24.94
C MET A 33 -5.80 -8.55 24.13
N ARG A 34 -5.11 -9.54 23.58
CA ARG A 34 -4.10 -9.36 22.54
C ARG A 34 -4.72 -9.75 21.20
N LEU A 35 -4.55 -8.89 20.21
CA LEU A 35 -5.04 -9.07 18.85
C LEU A 35 -3.87 -9.24 17.90
N ARG A 36 -4.10 -9.92 16.77
CA ARG A 36 -3.16 -10.00 15.66
C ARG A 36 -3.54 -9.00 14.60
N LEU A 37 -2.55 -8.29 14.07
CA LEU A 37 -2.69 -7.42 12.91
C LEU A 37 -1.88 -8.00 11.76
N ALA A 38 -2.48 -8.08 10.57
CA ALA A 38 -1.77 -8.43 9.37
C ALA A 38 -0.90 -7.25 8.90
N ARG A 39 0.27 -7.54 8.33
CA ARG A 39 1.25 -6.57 7.86
C ARG A 39 1.46 -6.70 6.35
N TRP A 40 1.90 -5.61 5.72
CA TRP A 40 2.28 -5.65 4.30
C TRP A 40 3.54 -6.49 4.07
N THR A 41 4.54 -6.34 4.93
CA THR A 41 5.80 -7.10 4.88
C THR A 41 6.21 -7.58 6.26
N ALA A 42 7.14 -8.54 6.32
CA ALA A 42 7.71 -9.02 7.58
C ALA A 42 8.64 -8.01 8.27
N ALA A 43 9.08 -6.96 7.56
CA ALA A 43 9.97 -5.94 8.12
C ALA A 43 9.31 -5.21 9.31
N LEU A 44 10.09 -4.88 10.34
CA LEU A 44 9.61 -4.28 11.60
C LEU A 44 8.93 -2.92 11.43
N ASP A 45 9.23 -2.19 10.37
CA ASP A 45 8.68 -0.85 10.11
C ASP A 45 7.49 -0.85 9.15
N SER A 46 7.01 -2.03 8.74
CA SER A 46 5.91 -2.12 7.78
C SER A 46 4.58 -1.75 8.41
N ASN A 47 3.80 -0.94 7.69
CA ASN A 47 2.44 -0.56 8.07
C ASN A 47 1.53 -1.79 8.16
N TYR A 48 0.47 -1.66 8.98
CA TYR A 48 -0.60 -2.66 9.03
C TYR A 48 -1.38 -2.68 7.72
N ARG A 49 -1.94 -3.84 7.38
CA ARG A 49 -2.91 -3.93 6.30
C ARG A 49 -4.17 -3.20 6.71
N THR A 50 -4.74 -2.45 5.78
CA THR A 50 -6.00 -1.72 5.97
C THR A 50 -6.96 -2.11 4.87
N LEU A 51 -8.25 -2.02 5.16
CA LEU A 51 -9.32 -2.20 4.19
C LEU A 51 -9.91 -0.83 3.85
N THR A 52 -10.36 -0.66 2.62
CA THR A 52 -11.08 0.54 2.19
C THR A 52 -12.34 0.11 1.48
N ASN A 53 -13.50 0.60 1.92
CA ASN A 53 -14.76 0.28 1.27
C ASN A 53 -15.01 1.17 0.03
N SER A 54 -16.13 0.96 -0.66
CA SER A 54 -16.52 1.75 -1.83
C SER A 54 -16.79 3.23 -1.54
N ALA A 55 -17.07 3.59 -0.28
CA ALA A 55 -17.25 4.96 0.18
C ALA A 55 -15.91 5.65 0.53
N GLY A 56 -14.78 4.94 0.43
CA GLY A 56 -13.47 5.47 0.78
C GLY A 56 -13.16 5.41 2.29
N GLU A 57 -14.02 4.78 3.08
CA GLU A 57 -13.82 4.64 4.53
C GLU A 57 -12.78 3.55 4.79
N ARG A 58 -11.83 3.86 5.67
CA ARG A 58 -10.71 2.99 6.01
C ARG A 58 -11.00 2.21 7.28
N ALA A 59 -10.72 0.91 7.26
CA ALA A 59 -10.83 0.04 8.42
C ALA A 59 -9.51 -0.67 8.73
N LEU A 60 -9.23 -0.84 10.02
CA LEU A 60 -8.12 -1.66 10.51
C LEU A 60 -8.64 -3.06 10.88
N PRO A 61 -8.35 -4.09 10.09
CA PRO A 61 -8.68 -5.48 10.41
C PRO A 61 -7.78 -5.99 11.54
N ALA A 62 -8.41 -6.55 12.58
CA ALA A 62 -7.75 -7.17 13.73
C ALA A 62 -8.32 -8.57 13.99
N PHE A 63 -7.49 -9.46 14.54
CA PHE A 63 -7.84 -10.87 14.65
C PHE A 63 -7.60 -11.40 16.06
N THR A 64 -8.51 -12.22 16.55
CA THR A 64 -8.43 -12.78 17.92
C THR A 64 -7.59 -14.05 17.98
N SER A 65 -7.37 -14.71 16.83
CA SER A 65 -6.55 -15.92 16.70
C SER A 65 -5.76 -15.95 15.39
N ASP A 66 -4.83 -16.89 15.29
CA ASP A 66 -4.06 -17.18 14.07
C ASP A 66 -4.98 -17.71 12.96
N GLU A 67 -5.93 -18.57 13.32
CA GLU A 67 -6.90 -19.19 12.41
C GLU A 67 -7.82 -18.15 11.74
N GLU A 68 -8.30 -17.17 12.51
CA GLU A 68 -9.11 -16.06 11.96
C GLU A 68 -8.30 -15.18 11.01
N LEU A 69 -7.03 -14.91 11.35
CA LEU A 69 -6.12 -14.17 10.49
C LEU A 69 -5.82 -14.91 9.19
N GLU A 70 -5.55 -16.22 9.24
CA GLU A 70 -5.27 -17.06 8.06
C GLU A 70 -6.49 -17.21 7.16
N THR A 71 -7.67 -17.39 7.75
CA THR A 71 -8.94 -17.47 7.02
C THR A 71 -9.21 -16.15 6.29
N ALA A 72 -9.05 -15.02 6.97
CA ALA A 72 -9.19 -13.70 6.35
C ALA A 72 -8.12 -13.44 5.28
N ALA A 73 -6.87 -13.80 5.56
CA ALA A 73 -5.76 -13.60 4.62
C ALA A 73 -5.97 -14.40 3.33
N THR A 74 -6.48 -15.63 3.42
CA THR A 74 -6.83 -16.45 2.27
C THR A 74 -7.94 -15.80 1.44
N ARG A 75 -9.03 -15.37 2.10
CA ARG A 75 -10.17 -14.72 1.42
C ARG A 75 -9.81 -13.39 0.76
N LEU A 76 -8.97 -12.59 1.42
CA LEU A 76 -8.58 -11.25 0.97
C LEU A 76 -7.30 -11.24 0.13
N GLY A 77 -6.71 -12.42 -0.12
CA GLY A 77 -5.48 -12.57 -0.89
C GLY A 77 -4.29 -11.84 -0.27
N TRP A 78 -4.15 -11.88 1.06
CA TRP A 78 -2.99 -11.36 1.79
C TRP A 78 -1.89 -12.40 2.02
N VAL A 79 -2.18 -13.66 1.67
CA VAL A 79 -1.22 -14.75 1.71
C VAL A 79 -0.02 -14.42 0.82
N GLY A 80 1.18 -14.46 1.40
CA GLY A 80 2.42 -14.23 0.68
C GLY A 80 2.79 -15.39 -0.25
N PRO A 81 3.87 -15.26 -1.04
CA PRO A 81 4.31 -16.30 -1.98
C PRO A 81 4.61 -17.67 -1.34
N HIS A 82 4.93 -17.67 -0.04
CA HIS A 82 5.26 -18.87 0.72
C HIS A 82 4.06 -19.47 1.49
N GLY A 83 2.86 -18.90 1.36
CA GLY A 83 1.70 -19.33 2.13
C GLY A 83 1.54 -18.62 3.48
N ASP A 84 2.57 -17.90 3.94
CA ASP A 84 2.54 -17.20 5.22
C ASP A 84 1.89 -15.81 5.11
N THR A 85 1.27 -15.35 6.20
CA THR A 85 0.77 -13.99 6.35
C THR A 85 1.57 -13.26 7.43
N PRO A 86 2.44 -12.30 7.08
CA PRO A 86 3.17 -11.51 8.06
C PRO A 86 2.19 -10.84 9.04
N SER A 87 2.38 -11.07 10.33
CA SER A 87 1.49 -10.56 11.37
C SER A 87 2.25 -10.17 12.64
N VAL A 88 1.59 -9.41 13.50
CA VAL A 88 2.12 -9.01 14.82
C VAL A 88 1.02 -9.06 15.87
N THR A 89 1.37 -9.49 17.07
CA THR A 89 0.44 -9.57 18.20
C THR A 89 0.58 -8.37 19.14
N ILE A 90 -0.47 -7.56 19.25
CA ILE A 90 -0.51 -6.26 19.94
C ILE A 90 -1.71 -6.21 20.90
N ASP A 91 -1.58 -5.51 22.02
CA ASP A 91 -2.70 -5.32 22.95
C ASP A 91 -3.84 -4.54 22.29
N ALA A 92 -5.10 -4.93 22.53
CA ALA A 92 -6.27 -4.31 21.89
C ALA A 92 -6.34 -2.79 22.10
N ARG A 93 -5.94 -2.30 23.28
CA ARG A 93 -5.86 -0.86 23.56
C ARG A 93 -4.82 -0.14 22.69
N ALA A 94 -3.70 -0.81 22.41
CA ALA A 94 -2.67 -0.26 21.53
C ALA A 94 -3.11 -0.28 20.07
N VAL A 95 -3.87 -1.31 19.65
CA VAL A 95 -4.54 -1.33 18.33
C VAL A 95 -5.50 -0.14 18.19
N ALA A 96 -6.34 0.12 19.20
CA ALA A 96 -7.26 1.27 19.21
C ALA A 96 -6.53 2.61 19.09
N ARG A 97 -5.44 2.80 19.85
CA ARG A 97 -4.61 4.02 19.74
C ARG A 97 -3.97 4.18 18.38
N ALA A 98 -3.46 3.10 17.78
CA ALA A 98 -2.87 3.13 16.45
C ALA A 98 -3.92 3.48 15.38
N ALA A 99 -5.12 2.90 15.47
CA ALA A 99 -6.23 3.20 14.56
C ALA A 99 -6.67 4.67 14.64
N LEU A 100 -6.79 5.22 15.86
CA LEU A 100 -7.12 6.63 16.07
C LEU A 100 -6.03 7.57 15.55
N ALA A 101 -4.75 7.25 15.78
CA ALA A 101 -3.63 8.04 15.29
C ALA A 101 -3.60 8.12 13.75
N GLU A 102 -3.99 7.03 13.09
CA GLU A 102 -4.05 6.92 11.62
C GLU A 102 -5.41 7.34 11.02
N GLN A 103 -6.32 7.89 11.84
CA GLN A 103 -7.65 8.34 11.43
C GLN A 103 -8.46 7.24 10.72
N MET A 104 -8.41 6.02 11.24
CA MET A 104 -9.26 4.92 10.75
C MET A 104 -10.72 5.21 11.10
N HIS A 105 -11.63 4.82 10.21
CA HIS A 105 -13.07 4.96 10.44
C HIS A 105 -13.58 3.85 11.36
N PHE A 106 -13.06 2.63 11.21
CA PHE A 106 -13.46 1.48 12.00
C PHE A 106 -12.28 0.56 12.34
N ILE A 107 -12.40 -0.19 13.44
CA ILE A 107 -11.67 -1.46 13.62
C ILE A 107 -12.66 -2.60 13.36
N ILE A 108 -12.26 -3.57 12.54
CA ILE A 108 -13.07 -4.76 12.29
C ILE A 108 -12.36 -5.96 12.89
N ILE A 109 -12.99 -6.63 13.84
CA ILE A 109 -12.46 -7.81 14.51
C ILE A 109 -13.03 -9.05 13.85
N ASP A 110 -12.15 -9.97 13.46
CA ASP A 110 -12.48 -11.27 12.87
C ASP A 110 -13.41 -11.13 11.65
N ILE A 111 -12.99 -10.33 10.66
CA ILE A 111 -13.80 -10.01 9.46
C ILE A 111 -14.25 -11.25 8.66
N ALA A 112 -13.57 -12.39 8.80
CA ALA A 112 -13.92 -13.63 8.13
C ALA A 112 -14.91 -14.51 8.92
N ALA A 113 -15.12 -14.20 10.21
CA ALA A 113 -16.05 -14.93 11.05
C ALA A 113 -17.51 -14.67 10.66
N THR A 114 -18.41 -15.57 11.04
CA THR A 114 -19.86 -15.40 10.87
C THR A 114 -20.38 -14.15 11.58
N HIS A 115 -19.71 -13.75 12.65
CA HIS A 115 -20.01 -12.56 13.42
C HIS A 115 -18.73 -11.73 13.54
N SER A 116 -18.60 -10.70 12.71
CA SER A 116 -17.54 -9.70 12.86
C SER A 116 -17.98 -8.61 13.84
N ILE A 117 -16.99 -7.96 14.48
CA ILE A 117 -17.24 -6.85 15.40
C ILE A 117 -16.68 -5.59 14.76
N GLU A 118 -17.53 -4.56 14.64
CA GLU A 118 -17.12 -3.26 14.13
C GLU A 118 -17.10 -2.26 15.28
N LEU A 119 -15.94 -1.66 15.53
CA LEU A 119 -15.74 -0.60 16.51
C LEU A 119 -15.70 0.75 15.81
N THR A 120 -16.58 1.66 16.21
CA THR A 120 -16.61 3.05 15.72
C THR A 120 -15.55 3.91 16.43
N PRO A 121 -15.28 5.14 15.96
CA PRO A 121 -14.29 6.03 16.59
C PRO A 121 -14.54 6.28 18.08
N ASP A 122 -15.78 6.52 18.47
CA ASP A 122 -16.14 6.72 19.88
C ASP A 122 -15.82 5.48 20.74
N GLU A 123 -16.00 4.29 20.17
CA GLU A 123 -15.70 3.03 20.85
C GLU A 123 -14.21 2.74 20.89
N MET A 124 -13.48 3.13 19.85
CA MET A 124 -12.02 3.10 19.85
C MET A 124 -11.45 4.00 20.94
N GLU A 125 -12.03 5.19 21.16
CA GLU A 125 -11.61 6.09 22.25
C GLU A 125 -11.82 5.45 23.62
N VAL A 126 -12.99 4.84 23.85
CA VAL A 126 -13.30 4.09 25.08
C VAL A 126 -12.32 2.92 25.26
N LEU A 127 -12.07 2.13 24.21
CA LEU A 127 -11.16 1.00 24.23
C LEU A 127 -9.70 1.42 24.48
N ALA A 128 -9.27 2.55 23.90
CA ALA A 128 -7.92 3.09 24.06
C ALA A 128 -7.61 3.54 25.50
N GLY A 129 -8.62 3.62 26.36
CA GLY A 129 -8.53 4.15 27.71
C GLY A 129 -8.76 5.66 27.79
N GLY A 130 -9.31 6.26 26.73
CA GLY A 130 -9.82 7.62 26.80
C GLY A 130 -10.96 7.64 27.81
N SER A 131 -10.83 8.46 28.86
CA SER A 131 -12.01 8.86 29.63
C SER A 131 -12.87 9.64 28.66
N GLY A 132 -13.86 8.97 28.05
CA GLY A 132 -14.77 9.62 27.13
C GLY A 132 -15.36 10.89 27.77
N PRO A 133 -15.74 11.91 26.99
CA PRO A 133 -16.13 13.23 27.50
C PRO A 133 -17.37 13.24 28.44
N ASN A 134 -17.95 12.08 28.78
CA ASN A 134 -19.07 11.93 29.70
C ASN A 134 -18.95 10.77 30.71
N ALA A 135 -17.81 10.10 30.83
CA ALA A 135 -17.64 9.03 31.80
C ALA A 135 -17.25 9.59 33.18
N ALA A 136 -18.21 10.22 33.86
CA ALA A 136 -18.11 10.38 35.31
C ALA A 136 -18.01 8.97 35.93
N PRO A 137 -16.99 8.67 36.76
CA PRO A 137 -16.89 7.37 37.40
C PRO A 137 -18.15 7.14 38.25
N PRO A 138 -18.77 5.94 38.23
CA PRO A 138 -19.81 5.61 39.20
C PRO A 138 -19.13 5.60 40.58
N GLY A 139 -19.29 6.72 41.28
CA GLY A 139 -18.72 6.94 42.58
C GLY A 139 -19.18 5.85 43.53
N SER A 140 -18.20 5.25 44.19
CA SER A 140 -18.37 4.61 45.49
C SER A 140 -19.01 5.61 46.46
N ARG A 141 -20.35 5.64 46.53
CA ARG A 141 -21.06 6.13 47.72
C ARG A 141 -21.45 4.90 48.54
N ARG A 142 -20.51 4.49 49.40
CA ARG A 142 -20.78 3.64 50.56
C ARG A 142 -20.78 4.55 51.79
N GLY A 143 -21.87 4.51 52.55
CA GLY A 143 -22.19 5.37 53.69
C GLY A 143 -23.72 5.43 53.75
N GLU A 144 -24.42 4.37 54.16
CA GLU A 144 -24.59 3.89 55.54
C GLU A 144 -25.29 4.92 56.46
N SER A 145 -26.51 4.55 56.85
CA SER A 145 -27.23 4.89 58.09
C SER A 145 -28.07 6.18 58.14
N GLY A 146 -29.39 5.99 58.31
CA GLY A 146 -30.30 7.03 58.80
C GLY A 146 -31.79 6.74 58.60
N ALA A 147 -32.33 5.77 59.32
CA ALA A 147 -33.76 5.48 59.38
C ALA A 147 -34.56 6.63 60.03
N SER A 148 -35.76 6.94 59.49
CA SER A 148 -37.03 7.14 60.23
C SER A 148 -38.17 7.59 59.29
N ARG A 149 -39.04 6.63 58.92
CA ARG A 149 -40.52 6.56 59.09
C ARG A 149 -41.44 7.79 58.85
N PRO A 150 -42.77 7.57 58.66
CA PRO A 150 -43.49 8.02 57.47
C PRO A 150 -44.56 9.09 57.76
N SER A 151 -45.16 9.66 56.71
CA SER A 151 -46.50 10.26 56.83
C SER A 151 -47.27 10.20 55.52
N ASP A 152 -48.49 9.69 55.66
CA ASP A 152 -49.56 9.57 54.68
C ASP A 152 -50.02 10.93 54.13
N ARG A 153 -50.32 10.98 52.82
CA ARG A 153 -51.67 11.33 52.31
C ARG A 153 -51.78 11.27 50.77
N PRO A 154 -52.98 11.02 50.22
CA PRO A 154 -53.17 10.69 48.81
C PRO A 154 -53.83 11.80 47.96
N ALA A 155 -53.78 11.55 46.65
CA ALA A 155 -54.77 11.84 45.60
C ALA A 155 -54.90 13.24 44.95
N SER A 156 -54.96 13.16 43.61
CA SER A 156 -55.72 13.97 42.64
C SER A 156 -55.13 15.25 42.05
N GLY A 157 -55.29 15.35 40.71
CA GLY A 157 -55.21 16.58 39.92
C GLY A 157 -54.27 16.46 38.72
N SER A 158 -54.70 15.85 37.60
CA SER A 158 -55.35 16.55 36.48
C SER A 158 -54.40 17.47 35.69
N SER A 159 -54.01 16.94 34.53
CA SER A 159 -53.85 17.61 33.22
C SER A 159 -53.76 19.14 33.19
N ARG A 160 -52.65 19.65 32.63
CA ARG A 160 -52.64 20.86 31.80
C ARG A 160 -51.42 20.87 30.86
N VAL A 161 -51.71 20.85 29.56
CA VAL A 161 -50.89 21.50 28.53
C VAL A 161 -50.96 23.03 28.76
N PRO A 162 -49.95 23.82 28.35
CA PRO A 162 -50.09 24.43 27.02
C PRO A 162 -48.79 24.69 26.26
N SER A 163 -49.02 24.91 24.96
CA SER A 163 -48.15 25.40 23.90
C SER A 163 -47.30 26.64 24.24
N GLY A 164 -46.18 26.76 23.52
CA GLY A 164 -45.89 27.98 22.75
C GLY A 164 -44.61 28.75 23.09
N SER A 165 -44.01 29.25 22.00
CA SER A 165 -43.07 30.38 21.90
C SER A 165 -41.57 30.10 22.03
N SER A 166 -40.98 29.90 20.85
CA SER A 166 -39.98 30.80 20.25
C SER A 166 -39.40 31.89 21.15
N ARG A 167 -38.08 31.86 21.35
CA ARG A 167 -37.23 33.07 21.43
C ARG A 167 -35.76 32.72 21.31
N VAL A 168 -35.15 33.24 20.25
CA VAL A 168 -33.72 33.57 20.15
C VAL A 168 -33.34 34.55 21.26
N PRO A 169 -32.07 34.60 21.66
CA PRO A 169 -31.39 35.88 21.50
C PRO A 169 -29.95 35.75 20.99
N SER A 170 -29.64 36.65 20.06
CA SER A 170 -28.29 37.03 19.66
C SER A 170 -27.53 37.73 20.81
N GLY A 171 -26.21 37.54 20.80
CA GLY A 171 -25.25 38.61 21.10
C GLY A 171 -24.76 38.74 22.54
N SER A 172 -23.49 38.39 22.77
CA SER A 172 -22.49 39.38 23.20
C SER A 172 -21.10 38.78 23.27
N SER A 173 -20.23 39.40 22.49
CA SER A 173 -18.78 39.41 22.54
C SER A 173 -18.27 39.73 23.95
N ARG A 174 -17.25 39.01 24.43
CA ARG A 174 -16.29 39.53 25.41
C ARG A 174 -14.94 38.81 25.30
N VAL A 175 -13.97 39.57 24.82
CA VAL A 175 -12.52 39.39 24.98
C VAL A 175 -12.15 39.44 26.47
N PRO A 176 -11.01 38.85 26.85
CA PRO A 176 -10.12 39.57 27.75
C PRO A 176 -8.69 39.60 27.22
N SER A 177 -8.19 40.82 27.04
CA SER A 177 -6.77 41.15 26.94
C SER A 177 -6.10 41.10 28.31
N GLY A 178 -4.85 40.62 28.33
CA GLY A 178 -3.75 41.28 29.03
C GLY A 178 -3.45 40.85 30.47
N SER A 179 -2.32 40.17 30.65
CA SER A 179 -1.29 40.67 31.58
C SER A 179 0.08 40.05 31.29
N SER A 180 0.94 40.91 30.79
CA SER A 180 2.37 40.75 30.62
C SER A 180 3.08 40.77 31.97
N ARG A 181 4.02 39.85 32.21
CA ARG A 181 5.16 40.11 33.10
C ARG A 181 6.44 39.52 32.52
N MET A 182 7.34 40.42 32.13
CA MET A 182 8.79 40.20 31.99
C MET A 182 9.41 40.12 33.40
N PRO A 183 10.64 39.60 33.51
CA PRO A 183 11.75 40.55 33.65
C PRO A 183 13.01 40.19 32.86
N SER A 184 13.59 41.21 32.20
CA SER A 184 15.03 41.36 31.96
C SER A 184 15.76 41.47 33.31
N GLY A 185 17.02 41.10 33.55
CA GLY A 185 18.19 40.76 32.76
C GLY A 185 19.40 41.17 33.61
N SER A 186 20.48 40.38 33.68
CA SER A 186 21.82 40.88 34.04
C SER A 186 22.91 39.82 33.90
N THR A 187 24.04 40.29 33.39
CA THR A 187 25.21 39.55 32.93
C THR A 187 26.39 39.76 33.90
N ARG A 188 27.05 38.67 34.34
CA ARG A 188 28.47 38.50 34.79
C ARG A 188 29.02 39.38 35.97
N PRO A 189 30.21 39.10 36.57
CA PRO A 189 31.22 38.07 36.29
C PRO A 189 31.75 37.24 37.50
N SER A 190 32.56 36.23 37.14
CA SER A 190 33.64 35.51 37.85
C SER A 190 33.93 35.84 39.33
N GLN A 191 34.05 34.83 40.20
CA GLN A 191 35.28 34.46 40.93
C GLN A 191 35.12 33.11 41.68
N ARG A 192 36.20 32.32 41.66
CA ARG A 192 36.48 31.11 42.47
C ARG A 192 36.76 31.54 43.93
N PRO A 193 36.53 30.70 44.95
CA PRO A 193 37.63 29.86 45.43
C PRO A 193 37.22 28.47 45.94
N LEU A 194 38.26 27.74 46.34
CA LEU A 194 38.41 26.33 46.70
C LEU A 194 37.61 25.89 47.94
N SER A 195 37.23 24.60 47.97
CA SER A 195 37.30 23.61 49.07
C SER A 195 36.14 22.62 48.87
N GLY A 196 36.38 21.38 48.44
CA GLY A 196 36.80 20.30 49.33
C GLY A 196 35.57 19.42 49.65
N ASN A 197 35.31 18.40 48.83
CA ASN A 197 34.79 17.10 49.26
C ASN A 197 34.74 16.12 48.08
N GLU A 198 35.38 14.99 48.33
CA GLU A 198 35.76 13.90 47.44
C GLU A 198 34.57 12.95 47.17
N PRO A 199 34.40 12.43 45.94
CA PRO A 199 33.43 11.37 45.64
C PRO A 199 34.01 9.96 45.91
N PRO A 200 33.19 8.97 46.30
CA PRO A 200 33.66 7.62 46.57
C PRO A 200 34.06 6.85 45.29
N PRO A 201 35.02 5.89 45.38
CA PRO A 201 35.58 5.19 44.23
C PRO A 201 34.69 4.03 43.72
N PRO A 202 34.87 3.60 42.45
CA PRO A 202 34.20 2.44 41.88
C PRO A 202 34.83 1.11 42.37
N PRO A 203 34.05 0.02 42.55
CA PRO A 203 34.60 -1.26 42.94
C PRO A 203 35.40 -1.89 41.79
N THR A 204 36.65 -2.22 42.10
CA THR A 204 37.59 -2.93 41.24
C THR A 204 37.34 -4.44 41.31
N ARG A 205 37.53 -5.09 40.16
CA ARG A 205 37.60 -6.54 39.95
C ARG A 205 38.46 -7.26 41.00
N LEU A 206 38.01 -8.42 41.44
CA LEU A 206 38.89 -9.50 41.88
C LEU A 206 38.59 -10.79 41.13
N THR A 207 39.67 -11.30 40.55
CA THR A 207 39.88 -12.62 39.96
C THR A 207 40.16 -13.68 41.04
N SER A 208 39.83 -14.92 40.68
CA SER A 208 40.35 -16.22 41.17
C SER A 208 39.42 -17.03 42.08
N GLY A 209 39.08 -18.22 41.58
CA GLY A 209 38.22 -19.20 42.25
C GLY A 209 37.92 -20.37 41.31
N SER A 210 38.95 -21.15 41.01
CA SER A 210 38.92 -22.40 40.25
C SER A 210 38.05 -23.46 40.92
N HIS A 211 37.00 -23.97 40.25
CA HIS A 211 36.46 -25.31 40.47
C HIS A 211 35.81 -25.87 39.19
N ARG A 212 36.27 -27.06 38.81
CA ARG A 212 35.86 -27.93 37.68
C ARG A 212 34.57 -28.70 38.00
N PRO A 213 33.68 -28.92 37.01
CA PRO A 213 33.13 -30.26 36.78
C PRO A 213 33.01 -30.62 35.27
N PRO A 214 32.63 -31.86 34.91
CA PRO A 214 33.24 -32.58 33.79
C PRO A 214 32.48 -32.55 32.45
N ASP A 215 33.29 -32.75 31.40
CA ASP A 215 33.06 -33.46 30.14
C ASP A 215 31.63 -33.63 29.61
N ARG A 216 31.32 -32.86 28.56
CA ARG A 216 30.22 -33.11 27.62
C ARG A 216 30.78 -33.20 26.20
N PRO A 217 30.39 -34.21 25.39
CA PRO A 217 31.06 -34.53 24.13
C PRO A 217 30.81 -33.46 23.06
N THR A 218 31.89 -33.10 22.37
CA THR A 218 31.94 -32.30 21.16
C THR A 218 31.28 -33.05 20.00
N PHE A 219 30.16 -32.52 19.49
CA PHE A 219 29.70 -32.82 18.13
C PHE A 219 30.45 -31.89 17.17
N SER A 220 31.38 -32.45 16.41
CA SER A 220 31.99 -31.78 15.25
C SER A 220 30.92 -31.43 14.23
N SER A 221 30.82 -30.15 13.92
CA SER A 221 30.07 -29.64 12.78
C SER A 221 30.94 -29.76 11.53
N GLU A 222 30.81 -30.86 10.81
CA GLU A 222 31.35 -31.00 9.45
C GLU A 222 30.32 -30.41 8.46
N PRO A 223 30.72 -29.55 7.51
CA PRO A 223 29.80 -29.00 6.52
C PRO A 223 29.42 -30.07 5.47
N PRO A 224 28.18 -30.09 4.95
CA PRO A 224 27.76 -31.06 3.95
C PRO A 224 28.42 -30.80 2.58
N PRO A 225 28.74 -31.84 1.79
CA PRO A 225 29.29 -31.69 0.45
C PRO A 225 28.24 -31.15 -0.54
N PRO A 226 28.68 -30.48 -1.64
CA PRO A 226 27.78 -29.95 -2.65
C PRO A 226 27.10 -31.05 -3.48
N PRO A 227 25.90 -30.81 -4.03
CA PRO A 227 25.18 -31.80 -4.82
C PRO A 227 25.86 -32.09 -6.15
N THR A 228 26.07 -33.38 -6.41
CA THR A 228 26.55 -33.97 -7.65
C THR A 228 25.65 -33.57 -8.83
N ARG A 229 26.18 -32.75 -9.75
CA ARG A 229 25.55 -32.50 -11.06
C ARG A 229 25.57 -33.77 -11.89
N LEU A 230 24.39 -34.16 -12.39
CA LEU A 230 24.24 -35.14 -13.45
C LEU A 230 24.85 -34.60 -14.75
N THR A 231 25.82 -35.35 -15.26
CA THR A 231 26.55 -35.12 -16.50
C THR A 231 25.62 -35.34 -17.69
N SER A 232 25.30 -34.26 -18.41
CA SER A 232 24.63 -34.29 -19.70
C SER A 232 25.62 -34.68 -20.81
N GLY A 233 25.14 -35.50 -21.74
CA GLY A 233 25.92 -36.08 -22.83
C GLY A 233 26.55 -35.04 -23.75
N SER A 234 27.83 -35.28 -24.04
CA SER A 234 28.67 -34.53 -24.98
C SER A 234 28.28 -34.85 -26.43
N TYR A 235 27.55 -33.95 -27.09
CA TYR A 235 27.45 -33.91 -28.56
C TYR A 235 28.61 -33.08 -29.12
N ARG A 236 29.43 -33.73 -29.94
CA ARG A 236 30.61 -33.18 -30.63
C ARG A 236 30.18 -32.66 -32.01
N PRO A 237 30.52 -31.42 -32.42
CA PRO A 237 30.29 -30.96 -33.79
C PRO A 237 31.39 -31.46 -34.72
N PRO A 238 31.12 -31.73 -36.02
CA PRO A 238 32.18 -32.00 -36.98
C PRO A 238 32.74 -30.70 -37.57
N ASP A 239 34.07 -30.73 -37.71
CA ASP A 239 34.93 -29.71 -38.28
C ASP A 239 34.63 -29.40 -39.75
N ARG A 240 34.82 -28.12 -40.08
CA ARG A 240 34.88 -27.56 -41.43
C ARG A 240 36.36 -27.33 -41.78
N PRO A 241 36.90 -27.82 -42.90
CA PRO A 241 38.16 -27.31 -43.42
C PRO A 241 37.94 -26.31 -44.56
N ILE A 242 38.76 -25.25 -44.56
CA ILE A 242 38.87 -24.22 -45.61
C ILE A 242 40.19 -24.38 -46.36
N SER A 243 40.09 -24.23 -47.69
CA SER A 243 41.09 -23.81 -48.69
C SER A 243 42.22 -24.74 -49.13
N GLY A 244 42.23 -24.97 -50.45
CA GLY A 244 43.41 -25.37 -51.21
C GLY A 244 43.13 -25.39 -52.72
N SER A 245 43.63 -24.37 -53.42
CA SER A 245 43.69 -24.16 -54.89
C SER A 245 44.14 -25.39 -55.70
N LEU A 246 43.65 -25.53 -56.95
CA LEU A 246 44.41 -25.77 -58.20
C LEU A 246 43.47 -26.03 -59.41
N THR A 247 43.66 -25.26 -60.48
CA THR A 247 43.16 -25.48 -61.87
C THR A 247 44.19 -26.31 -62.69
N PRO A 248 43.95 -26.63 -64.00
CA PRO A 248 42.95 -27.49 -64.66
C PRO A 248 43.65 -28.65 -65.45
N PRO A 249 43.01 -29.46 -66.35
CA PRO A 249 42.77 -29.03 -67.75
C PRO A 249 41.57 -29.65 -68.51
N SER A 250 41.19 -28.93 -69.57
CA SER A 250 40.61 -29.23 -70.89
C SER A 250 40.19 -30.65 -71.32
N ARG A 251 38.95 -30.77 -71.87
CA ARG A 251 38.56 -31.45 -73.14
C ARG A 251 37.02 -31.38 -73.29
N SER A 252 36.44 -30.60 -74.21
CA SER A 252 36.16 -30.89 -75.64
C SER A 252 34.78 -31.51 -75.93
N ARG A 253 34.03 -30.83 -76.83
CA ARG A 253 33.08 -31.36 -77.85
C ARG A 253 31.68 -31.84 -77.36
N MET A 254 30.54 -31.64 -78.02
CA MET A 254 30.15 -31.20 -79.38
C MET A 254 28.63 -30.81 -79.41
N ALA A 255 28.28 -29.99 -80.40
CA ALA A 255 27.09 -30.01 -81.28
C ALA A 255 25.68 -29.89 -80.67
N SER A 256 24.98 -28.77 -80.95
CA SER A 256 23.89 -28.64 -81.96
C SER A 256 22.52 -28.90 -81.29
N ASP A 257 21.45 -28.14 -81.49
CA ASP A 257 20.96 -27.57 -82.73
C ASP A 257 20.04 -26.35 -82.44
N SER A 258 19.99 -25.45 -83.41
CA SER A 258 19.24 -24.19 -83.41
C SER A 258 18.03 -24.28 -84.33
N LEU A 259 16.86 -23.81 -83.89
CA LEU A 259 15.71 -23.33 -84.69
C LEU A 259 14.92 -22.38 -83.76
N ASP A 260 14.37 -21.22 -84.11
CA ASP A 260 14.29 -20.41 -85.31
C ASP A 260 13.83 -19.00 -84.85
N MET A 261 14.16 -17.96 -85.60
CA MET A 261 13.83 -16.53 -85.37
C MET A 261 12.46 -16.19 -86.03
N PRO A 262 11.76 -15.08 -85.70
CA PRO A 262 12.07 -13.79 -86.36
C PRO A 262 11.73 -12.47 -85.62
N SER A 263 12.62 -11.50 -85.83
CA SER A 263 12.44 -10.08 -86.24
C SER A 263 11.56 -9.08 -85.45
N ALA A 264 12.21 -7.93 -85.19
CA ALA A 264 11.74 -6.66 -84.61
C ALA A 264 10.75 -5.86 -85.51
N PRO A 265 10.18 -4.72 -85.03
CA PRO A 265 10.87 -3.44 -85.23
C PRO A 265 10.69 -2.37 -84.11
N ASN A 266 11.53 -1.34 -84.22
CA ASN A 266 11.67 -0.14 -83.38
C ASN A 266 10.36 0.63 -83.09
N GLY A 267 10.29 1.21 -81.88
CA GLY A 267 9.36 2.28 -81.52
C GLY A 267 9.84 3.07 -80.30
N LEU A 268 10.23 4.33 -80.54
CA LEU A 268 10.65 5.34 -79.56
C LEU A 268 9.56 5.66 -78.54
N GLY A 269 9.94 6.01 -77.31
CA GLY A 269 9.16 6.93 -76.48
C GLY A 269 9.13 6.66 -74.98
N SER A 270 9.60 7.65 -74.24
CA SER A 270 9.08 8.08 -72.93
C SER A 270 9.64 7.41 -71.67
N HIS A 271 10.53 8.17 -71.05
CA HIS A 271 10.80 8.22 -69.62
C HIS A 271 9.52 8.06 -68.78
N SER A 272 9.50 7.06 -67.90
CA SER A 272 8.76 7.15 -66.64
C SER A 272 9.44 6.27 -65.62
N SER A 273 10.18 6.97 -64.77
CA SER A 273 10.82 6.48 -63.58
C SER A 273 9.83 5.71 -62.71
N LEU A 274 10.25 4.52 -62.30
CA LEU A 274 9.72 3.84 -61.12
C LEU A 274 9.60 4.84 -59.95
N PRO A 275 8.49 4.83 -59.19
CA PRO A 275 8.47 5.57 -57.93
C PRO A 275 9.54 5.00 -57.00
N PRO A 276 10.36 5.84 -56.35
CA PRO A 276 11.27 5.36 -55.33
C PRO A 276 10.45 4.81 -54.15
N ALA A 277 10.96 3.72 -53.58
CA ALA A 277 10.51 3.17 -52.31
C ALA A 277 10.31 4.29 -51.28
N PRO A 278 9.24 4.24 -50.45
CA PRO A 278 9.09 5.20 -49.38
C PRO A 278 10.32 5.11 -48.46
N ALA A 279 11.06 6.22 -48.45
CA ALA A 279 12.17 6.48 -47.57
C ALA A 279 11.78 6.18 -46.12
N GLY A 280 12.75 5.63 -45.39
CA GLY A 280 12.61 5.17 -44.03
C GLY A 280 11.72 6.06 -43.17
N THR A 281 10.66 5.46 -42.65
CA THR A 281 10.01 5.90 -41.42
C THR A 281 11.08 5.89 -40.34
N ASN A 282 11.71 7.06 -40.13
CA ASN A 282 12.41 7.34 -38.89
C ASN A 282 11.43 7.01 -37.75
N PRO A 283 11.77 6.14 -36.80
CA PRO A 283 10.94 5.99 -35.62
C PRO A 283 10.88 7.36 -34.97
N ARG A 284 9.70 7.99 -34.98
CA ARG A 284 9.43 9.22 -34.24
C ARG A 284 10.02 9.03 -32.86
N GLY A 285 11.00 9.87 -32.52
CA GLY A 285 11.68 9.82 -31.23
C GLY A 285 10.61 9.81 -30.15
N VAL A 286 10.66 8.79 -29.30
CA VAL A 286 9.76 8.64 -28.16
C VAL A 286 9.88 9.93 -27.34
N SER A 287 8.84 10.76 -27.40
CA SER A 287 8.76 12.01 -26.66
C SER A 287 8.53 11.64 -25.20
N THR A 288 9.60 11.50 -24.43
CA THR A 288 9.50 11.34 -22.98
C THR A 288 8.89 12.62 -22.40
N ILE A 289 8.03 12.48 -21.40
CA ILE A 289 7.43 13.62 -20.70
C ILE A 289 8.32 13.95 -19.48
N PRO A 290 9.14 15.02 -19.56
CA PRO A 290 9.81 15.56 -18.38
C PRO A 290 8.85 15.81 -17.20
N PRO A 291 9.27 15.47 -15.97
CA PRO A 291 8.42 15.57 -14.79
C PRO A 291 7.99 17.02 -14.46
N ASP A 292 8.78 18.02 -14.86
CA ASP A 292 8.49 19.45 -14.69
C ASP A 292 7.35 19.96 -15.58
N GLN A 293 6.95 19.19 -16.60
CA GLN A 293 5.88 19.57 -17.52
C GLN A 293 4.52 18.93 -17.22
N LEU A 294 4.45 18.04 -16.22
CA LEU A 294 3.22 17.33 -15.86
C LEU A 294 2.09 18.27 -15.43
N SER A 295 2.42 19.40 -14.81
CA SER A 295 1.43 20.42 -14.38
C SER A 295 0.75 21.15 -15.54
N ARG A 296 1.29 21.07 -16.76
CA ARG A 296 0.76 21.71 -17.98
C ARG A 296 -0.01 20.74 -18.88
N LEU A 297 -0.21 19.50 -18.45
CA LEU A 297 -0.95 18.51 -19.22
C LEU A 297 -2.44 18.81 -19.22
N THR A 298 -3.00 18.94 -20.42
CA THR A 298 -4.44 18.95 -20.66
C THR A 298 -4.88 17.51 -20.90
N LEU A 299 -5.89 17.04 -20.16
CA LEU A 299 -6.43 15.69 -20.27
C LEU A 299 -7.70 15.69 -21.12
N PHE A 300 -7.76 14.74 -22.05
CA PHE A 300 -8.90 14.53 -22.94
C PHE A 300 -9.63 13.25 -22.56
N ASP A 301 -10.89 13.16 -22.96
CA ASP A 301 -11.66 11.94 -22.78
C ASP A 301 -11.13 10.87 -23.73
N ILE A 302 -11.18 9.60 -23.32
CA ILE A 302 -10.70 8.50 -24.14
C ILE A 302 -11.54 8.34 -25.40
N GLU A 303 -10.88 8.45 -26.55
CA GLU A 303 -11.50 8.16 -27.85
C GLU A 303 -11.35 6.68 -28.22
N ARG A 304 -10.30 6.02 -27.72
CA ARG A 304 -9.98 4.63 -28.04
C ARG A 304 -9.37 3.91 -26.84
N ALA A 305 -9.88 2.73 -26.53
CA ALA A 305 -9.33 1.86 -25.50
C ALA A 305 -7.98 1.23 -25.92
N LEU A 306 -7.16 0.85 -24.93
CA LEU A 306 -6.00 0.00 -25.17
C LEU A 306 -6.43 -1.32 -25.84
N SER A 307 -5.61 -1.87 -26.73
CA SER A 307 -5.88 -3.21 -27.25
C SER A 307 -5.76 -4.25 -26.13
N ASP A 308 -6.64 -5.25 -26.13
CA ASP A 308 -6.66 -6.31 -25.10
C ASP A 308 -5.31 -7.01 -24.94
N GLU A 309 -4.61 -7.25 -26.05
CA GLU A 309 -3.28 -7.86 -26.06
C GLU A 309 -2.22 -6.99 -25.37
N LEU A 310 -2.23 -5.68 -25.66
CA LEU A 310 -1.30 -4.74 -25.05
C LEU A 310 -1.62 -4.56 -23.56
N SER A 311 -2.91 -4.43 -23.22
CA SER A 311 -3.38 -4.36 -21.83
C SER A 311 -2.96 -5.59 -21.03
N ALA A 312 -3.10 -6.80 -21.60
CA ALA A 312 -2.68 -8.04 -20.96
C ALA A 312 -1.16 -8.13 -20.74
N ASP A 313 -0.35 -7.71 -21.72
CA ASP A 313 1.11 -7.72 -21.60
C ASP A 313 1.62 -6.68 -20.61
N LEU A 314 1.06 -5.47 -20.63
CA LEU A 314 1.36 -4.43 -19.65
C LEU A 314 0.95 -4.87 -18.25
N THR A 315 -0.23 -5.46 -18.10
CA THR A 315 -0.69 -6.05 -16.82
C THR A 315 0.28 -7.12 -16.32
N ARG A 316 0.75 -8.01 -17.21
CA ARG A 316 1.73 -9.06 -16.84
C ARG A 316 3.05 -8.45 -16.40
N LEU A 317 3.54 -7.43 -17.09
CA LEU A 317 4.75 -6.69 -16.74
C LEU A 317 4.60 -6.03 -15.36
N LEU A 318 3.53 -5.26 -15.17
CA LEU A 318 3.33 -4.46 -13.96
C LEU A 318 3.10 -5.32 -12.71
N ARG A 319 2.62 -6.57 -12.84
CA ARG A 319 2.58 -7.54 -11.73
C ARG A 319 3.96 -7.88 -11.16
N GLY A 320 5.03 -7.67 -11.93
CA GLY A 320 6.41 -7.81 -11.44
C GLY A 320 6.89 -6.66 -10.58
N TYR A 321 6.11 -5.58 -10.48
CA TYR A 321 6.42 -4.34 -9.77
C TYR A 321 5.38 -4.09 -8.68
N PRO A 322 5.53 -4.67 -7.47
CA PRO A 322 4.60 -4.45 -6.36
C PRO A 322 4.49 -2.98 -5.94
N GLU A 323 5.46 -2.14 -6.28
CA GLU A 323 5.47 -0.70 -6.06
C GLU A 323 4.51 0.08 -6.97
N VAL A 324 4.02 -0.51 -8.06
CA VAL A 324 3.04 0.12 -8.95
C VAL A 324 1.65 -0.10 -8.36
N GLU A 325 1.07 0.97 -7.82
CA GLU A 325 -0.25 0.95 -7.22
C GLU A 325 -1.35 0.86 -8.29
N TRP A 326 -1.19 1.59 -9.39
CA TRP A 326 -2.17 1.67 -10.48
C TRP A 326 -1.53 2.15 -11.79
N ALA A 327 -2.16 1.83 -12.92
CA ALA A 327 -1.84 2.37 -14.24
C ALA A 327 -3.12 2.67 -15.03
N VAL A 328 -3.09 3.79 -15.75
CA VAL A 328 -4.21 4.33 -16.51
C VAL A 328 -3.73 4.67 -17.92
N HIS A 329 -4.47 4.24 -18.92
CA HIS A 329 -4.36 4.78 -20.27
C HIS A 329 -5.10 6.10 -20.35
N CYS A 330 -4.50 7.11 -20.95
CA CYS A 330 -5.11 8.43 -21.06
C CYS A 330 -4.62 9.17 -22.30
N PHE A 331 -5.38 10.18 -22.71
CA PHE A 331 -5.01 11.11 -23.77
C PHE A 331 -4.55 12.43 -23.17
N VAL A 332 -3.35 12.86 -23.51
CA VAL A 332 -2.72 14.07 -22.97
C VAL A 332 -2.27 15.00 -24.10
N SER A 333 -2.43 16.31 -23.91
CA SER A 333 -1.76 17.32 -24.75
C SER A 333 -0.80 18.16 -23.92
N ARG A 334 0.31 18.55 -24.57
CA ARG A 334 1.34 19.46 -24.04
C ARG A 334 1.17 20.88 -24.61
N GLY A 335 -0.07 21.34 -24.76
CA GLY A 335 -0.39 22.64 -25.38
C GLY A 335 -0.44 22.61 -26.92
N SER A 336 -0.36 21.43 -27.53
CA SER A 336 -0.72 21.20 -28.93
C SER A 336 -2.24 21.00 -29.08
N GLU A 337 -2.79 21.27 -30.25
CA GLU A 337 -4.22 20.96 -30.51
C GLU A 337 -4.50 19.45 -30.58
N HIS A 338 -3.46 18.62 -30.66
CA HIS A 338 -3.60 17.16 -30.73
C HIS A 338 -3.28 16.51 -29.39
N ALA A 339 -4.17 15.62 -28.96
CA ALA A 339 -3.98 14.73 -27.83
C ALA A 339 -3.19 13.50 -28.28
N GLU A 340 -2.24 13.07 -27.46
CA GLU A 340 -1.41 11.89 -27.67
C GLU A 340 -1.75 10.81 -26.64
N ASP A 341 -1.64 9.54 -27.06
CA ASP A 341 -1.75 8.39 -26.16
C ASP A 341 -0.64 8.41 -25.12
N ALA A 342 -0.97 8.16 -23.86
CA ALA A 342 0.02 8.00 -22.80
C ALA A 342 -0.45 7.03 -21.71
N ILE A 343 0.52 6.44 -21.00
CA ILE A 343 0.30 5.60 -19.82
C ILE A 343 0.73 6.37 -18.57
N ALA A 344 -0.24 6.67 -17.72
CA ALA A 344 -0.01 7.26 -16.41
C ALA A 344 0.18 6.17 -15.36
N LEU A 345 1.25 6.26 -14.58
CA LEU A 345 1.62 5.30 -13.54
C LEU A 345 1.54 5.96 -12.16
N GLY A 346 0.86 5.30 -11.22
CA GLY A 346 0.96 5.60 -9.79
C GLY A 346 1.94 4.65 -9.13
N ILE A 347 3.04 5.19 -8.60
CA ILE A 347 4.08 4.42 -7.92
C ILE A 347 4.16 4.89 -6.47
N ASP A 348 4.32 3.94 -5.55
CA ASP A 348 4.57 4.23 -4.13
C ASP A 348 5.80 5.14 -3.97
N LYS A 349 5.64 6.20 -3.17
CA LYS A 349 6.68 7.22 -2.93
C LYS A 349 7.98 6.66 -2.35
N GLY A 350 7.93 5.51 -1.67
CA GLY A 350 9.07 4.82 -1.08
C GLY A 350 9.95 4.06 -2.10
N TYR A 351 9.49 3.88 -3.35
CA TYR A 351 10.17 3.05 -4.35
C TYR A 351 10.60 3.84 -5.61
N ARG A 352 10.85 5.13 -5.44
CA ARG A 352 11.19 6.04 -6.56
C ARG A 352 12.47 5.70 -7.31
N ASP A 353 13.40 4.99 -6.67
CA ASP A 353 14.67 4.62 -7.28
C ASP A 353 14.50 3.75 -8.54
N ARG A 354 13.36 3.04 -8.65
CA ARG A 354 13.02 2.18 -9.79
C ARG A 354 12.07 2.81 -10.80
N MET A 355 11.67 4.06 -10.60
CA MET A 355 10.69 4.75 -11.45
C MET A 355 11.11 4.78 -12.92
N GLU A 356 12.37 5.16 -13.19
CA GLU A 356 12.89 5.28 -14.55
C GLU A 356 13.00 3.92 -15.24
N GLU A 357 13.33 2.87 -14.48
CA GLU A 357 13.35 1.47 -14.95
C GLU A 357 11.95 1.02 -15.37
N ILE A 358 10.95 1.21 -14.50
CA ILE A 358 9.55 0.82 -14.75
C ILE A 358 9.03 1.56 -15.98
N ARG A 359 9.24 2.87 -16.06
CA ARG A 359 8.83 3.70 -17.20
C ARG A 359 9.43 3.20 -18.51
N ALA A 360 10.73 2.91 -18.51
CA ALA A 360 11.43 2.39 -19.68
C ALA A 360 10.88 1.03 -20.13
N GLN A 361 10.57 0.13 -19.20
CA GLN A 361 10.02 -1.19 -19.54
C GLN A 361 8.58 -1.12 -20.06
N VAL A 362 7.73 -0.28 -19.48
CA VAL A 362 6.36 -0.06 -19.96
C VAL A 362 6.37 0.45 -21.39
N THR A 363 7.19 1.48 -21.67
CA THR A 363 7.35 2.01 -23.03
C THR A 363 7.94 0.98 -23.99
N ALA A 364 8.91 0.17 -23.56
CA ALA A 364 9.48 -0.89 -24.40
C ALA A 364 8.45 -1.97 -24.79
N VAL A 365 7.56 -2.36 -23.86
CA VAL A 365 6.48 -3.32 -24.13
C VAL A 365 5.47 -2.74 -25.11
N ALA A 366 5.05 -1.48 -24.93
CA ALA A 366 4.16 -0.80 -25.87
C ALA A 366 4.78 -0.73 -27.27
N GLN A 367 6.06 -0.35 -27.36
CA GLN A 367 6.77 -0.26 -28.63
C GLN A 367 6.90 -1.62 -29.32
N LYS A 368 7.13 -2.71 -28.57
CA LYS A 368 7.17 -4.08 -29.12
C LYS A 368 5.85 -4.49 -29.75
N ARG A 369 4.73 -3.93 -29.29
CA ARG A 369 3.38 -4.11 -29.86
C ARG A 369 3.05 -3.09 -30.96
N GLY A 370 4.02 -2.29 -31.40
CA GLY A 370 3.85 -1.29 -32.45
C GLY A 370 3.18 0.01 -31.98
N ALA A 371 3.01 0.20 -30.67
CA ALA A 371 2.39 1.39 -30.10
C ALA A 371 3.46 2.30 -29.47
N ALA A 372 3.65 3.51 -29.99
CA ALA A 372 4.60 4.48 -29.45
C ALA A 372 3.98 5.28 -28.30
N ILE A 373 3.62 4.59 -27.21
CA ILE A 373 2.92 5.17 -26.07
C ILE A 373 3.93 5.52 -24.96
N PRO A 374 4.20 6.82 -24.69
CA PRO A 374 5.03 7.21 -23.56
C PRO A 374 4.36 6.83 -22.23
N ALA A 375 5.18 6.43 -21.26
CA ALA A 375 4.75 6.28 -19.88
C ALA A 375 5.26 7.46 -19.04
N PHE A 376 4.51 7.87 -18.02
CA PHE A 376 4.93 8.88 -17.05
C PHE A 376 4.37 8.59 -15.66
N VAL A 377 5.02 9.12 -14.63
CA VAL A 377 4.65 8.89 -13.23
C VAL A 377 3.90 10.09 -12.67
N VAL A 378 2.86 9.81 -11.89
CA VAL A 378 1.95 10.81 -11.34
C VAL A 378 2.12 10.91 -9.83
N ASP A 379 2.82 11.96 -9.39
CA ASP A 379 3.02 12.26 -7.96
C ASP A 379 1.94 13.20 -7.38
N ASP A 380 1.32 14.02 -8.22
CA ASP A 380 0.32 15.01 -7.80
C ASP A 380 -1.06 14.35 -7.64
N ARG A 381 -1.64 14.44 -6.43
CA ARG A 381 -2.93 13.82 -6.11
C ARG A 381 -4.08 14.36 -6.96
N LYS A 382 -4.13 15.67 -7.23
CA LYS A 382 -5.19 16.28 -8.04
C LYS A 382 -5.05 15.86 -9.51
N LEU A 383 -3.82 15.74 -9.99
CA LEU A 383 -3.56 15.22 -11.34
C LEU A 383 -3.97 13.74 -11.44
N ALA A 384 -3.65 12.92 -10.43
CA ALA A 384 -4.07 11.52 -10.37
C ALA A 384 -5.60 11.40 -10.40
N GLU A 385 -6.31 12.14 -9.55
CA GLU A 385 -7.79 12.17 -9.52
C GLU A 385 -8.37 12.47 -10.92
N ARG A 386 -7.87 13.51 -11.59
CA ARG A 386 -8.29 13.87 -12.96
C ARG A 386 -7.97 12.81 -14.01
N ILE A 387 -6.78 12.20 -13.95
CA ILE A 387 -6.37 11.15 -14.89
C ILE A 387 -7.29 9.94 -14.74
N ARG A 388 -7.64 9.58 -13.50
CA ARG A 388 -8.52 8.45 -13.22
C ARG A 388 -9.97 8.72 -13.60
N GLU A 389 -10.41 9.98 -13.57
CA GLU A 389 -11.75 10.38 -14.01
C GLU A 389 -11.91 10.27 -15.54
N LYS A 390 -10.87 10.64 -16.30
CA LYS A 390 -10.92 10.72 -17.77
C LYS A 390 -10.29 9.53 -18.51
N GLY A 391 -9.44 8.77 -17.83
CA GLY A 391 -8.68 7.67 -18.40
C GLY A 391 -9.28 6.28 -18.12
N GLU A 392 -8.72 5.28 -18.78
CA GLU A 392 -9.12 3.88 -18.67
C GLU A 392 -8.12 3.16 -17.78
N ILE A 393 -8.62 2.72 -16.62
CA ILE A 393 -7.83 2.00 -15.63
C ILE A 393 -7.68 0.55 -16.08
N PHE A 394 -6.45 0.10 -16.30
CA PHE A 394 -6.17 -1.29 -16.71
C PHE A 394 -5.31 -2.07 -15.71
N PHE A 395 -4.62 -1.40 -14.79
CA PHE A 395 -3.76 -2.04 -13.79
C PHE A 395 -3.85 -1.31 -12.45
N PRO A 396 -3.97 -2.06 -11.35
CA PRO A 396 -5.24 -2.11 -10.66
C PRO A 396 -5.62 -0.77 -10.05
N TRP A 397 -6.85 -0.32 -10.22
CA TRP A 397 -7.50 0.41 -9.14
C TRP A 397 -8.87 -0.20 -8.84
N LYS A 398 -8.78 -1.43 -8.33
CA LYS A 398 -9.53 -1.98 -7.18
C LYS A 398 -8.91 -3.32 -6.77
N ARG A 399 -8.49 -3.41 -5.51
CA ARG A 399 -9.03 -4.46 -4.61
C ARG A 399 -10.20 -3.83 -3.89
#